data_AF-A0A4Q3HP44-F1
#
_entry.id   AF-A0A4Q3HP44-F1
#
_cell.length_a   1.000
_cell.length_b   1.000
_cell.length_c   1.000
_cell.angle_alpha   90.00
_cell.angle_beta   90.00
_cell.angle_gamma   90.00
#
_symmetry.space_group_name_H-M   'P 1'
#
loop_
_entity.id
_entity.type
_entity.pdbx_description
1 polymer ?
#
loop_
_entity_poly.entity_id
_entity_poly.type
_entity_poly.pdbx_seq_one_letter_code
_entity_poly.pdbx_strand_id
1 'polypeptide(L)'
;MRILIVNPNTTASMTATVADSAARVANSDTQIHAVTSSMGPVSIEGYYDEVFAVPGLLVELAKGEKAGADAAIIACFDDTGLDAARALANIPVIGICEAAVSA
;
A
#
# COMPACT_ATOMS: atom_id res chain seq x y z
N MET A 1 6.00 -10.95 12.02
CA MET A 1 6.12 -10.40 10.66
C MET A 1 5.54 -8.99 10.65
N ARG A 2 6.18 -8.03 9.98
CA ARG A 2 5.71 -6.66 9.84
C ARG A 2 5.25 -6.40 8.40
N ILE A 3 3.95 -6.14 8.23
CA ILE A 3 3.36 -5.83 6.92
C ILE A 3 3.14 -4.32 6.84
N LEU A 4 3.74 -3.71 5.83
CA LEU A 4 3.42 -2.33 5.44
C LEU A 4 2.17 -2.35 4.56
N ILE A 5 1.21 -1.47 4.82
CA ILE A 5 0.08 -1.23 3.91
C ILE A 5 0.13 0.23 3.48
N VAL A 6 0.43 0.48 2.21
CA VAL A 6 0.47 1.84 1.69
C VAL A 6 -0.86 2.15 1.03
N ASN A 7 -1.58 3.15 1.56
CA ASN A 7 -2.65 3.80 0.84
C ASN A 7 -2.00 4.83 -0.13
N PRO A 8 -2.09 4.64 -1.45
CA PRO A 8 -1.42 5.51 -2.42
C PRO A 8 -2.11 6.89 -2.56
N ASN A 9 -3.33 7.07 -2.06
CA ASN A 9 -3.95 8.39 -1.95
C ASN A 9 -3.60 9.09 -0.62
N THR A 10 -3.92 10.38 -0.54
CA THR A 10 -3.57 11.24 0.61
C THR A 10 -4.65 11.29 1.71
N THR A 11 -5.70 10.47 1.61
CA THR A 11 -6.84 10.49 2.54
C THR A 11 -6.61 9.60 3.76
N ALA A 12 -6.29 10.20 4.91
CA ALA A 12 -5.98 9.48 6.14
C ALA A 12 -7.12 8.59 6.68
N SER A 13 -8.38 8.99 6.51
CA SER A 13 -9.53 8.17 6.94
C SER A 13 -9.67 6.88 6.12
N MET A 14 -9.25 6.89 4.86
CA MET A 14 -9.17 5.68 4.03
C MET A 14 -8.10 4.74 4.57
N THR A 15 -6.92 5.26 4.90
CA THR A 15 -5.84 4.49 5.54
C THR A 15 -6.29 3.86 6.85
N ALA A 16 -7.05 4.58 7.67
CA ALA A 16 -7.61 4.04 8.92
C ALA A 16 -8.58 2.88 8.67
N THR A 17 -9.43 3.00 7.64
CA THR A 17 -10.39 1.95 7.25
C THR A 17 -9.68 0.69 6.75
N VAL A 18 -8.61 0.87 5.97
CA VAL A 18 -7.74 -0.22 5.51
C VAL A 18 -7.04 -0.89 6.69
N ALA A 19 -6.48 -0.11 7.61
CA ALA A 19 -5.78 -0.61 8.79
C ALA A 19 -6.69 -1.46 9.69
N ASP A 20 -7.89 -0.96 9.98
CA ASP A 20 -8.91 -1.66 10.76
C ASP A 20 -9.32 -2.98 10.08
N SER A 21 -9.50 -2.97 8.76
CA SER A 21 -9.83 -4.19 7.99
C SER A 21 -8.73 -5.23 8.02
N ALA A 22 -7.47 -4.82 7.85
CA ALA A 22 -6.32 -5.72 7.94
C ALA A 22 -6.13 -6.26 9.37
N ALA A 23 -6.31 -5.43 10.39
CA ALA A 23 -6.14 -5.82 11.79
C ALA A 23 -7.13 -6.91 12.23
N ARG A 24 -8.37 -6.91 11.70
CA ARG A 24 -9.37 -7.94 12.02
C ARG A 24 -9.01 -9.35 11.55
N VAL A 25 -8.15 -9.47 10.54
CA VAL A 25 -7.81 -10.75 9.90
C VAL A 25 -6.33 -11.10 10.03
N ALA A 26 -5.51 -10.22 10.62
CA ALA A 26 -4.10 -10.46 10.85
C ALA A 26 -3.89 -11.60 11.88
N ASN A 27 -2.90 -12.45 11.63
CA ASN A 27 -2.44 -13.43 12.63
C ASN A 27 -1.87 -12.72 13.87
N SER A 28 -1.88 -13.39 15.03
CA SER A 28 -1.40 -12.83 16.31
C SER A 28 0.02 -12.24 16.25
N ASP A 29 0.87 -12.84 15.42
CA ASP A 29 2.30 -12.49 15.32
C ASP A 29 2.58 -11.56 14.12
N THR A 30 1.52 -11.00 13.51
CA THR A 30 1.59 -10.06 12.39
C THR A 30 1.29 -8.65 12.85
N GLN A 31 2.25 -7.75 12.65
CA GLN A 31 2.09 -6.33 12.93
C GLN A 31 1.71 -5.59 11.64
N ILE A 32 0.55 -4.94 11.66
CA ILE A 32 0.07 -4.11 10.55
C ILE A 32 0.57 -2.68 10.73
N HIS A 33 1.25 -2.16 9.71
CA HIS A 33 1.67 -0.76 9.65
C HIS A 33 1.06 -0.09 8.41
N ALA A 34 -0.09 0.55 8.58
CA ALA A 34 -0.74 1.28 7.50
C ALA A 34 -0.22 2.74 7.44
N VAL A 35 0.09 3.21 6.24
CA VAL A 35 0.61 4.55 5.98
C VAL A 35 -0.18 5.24 4.88
N THR A 36 -0.36 6.55 5.03
CA THR A 36 -0.99 7.40 4.01
C THR A 36 0.12 7.99 3.16
N SER A 37 -0.04 7.96 1.83
CA SER A 37 0.89 8.63 0.94
C SER A 37 1.06 10.11 1.32
N SER A 38 2.30 10.60 1.31
CA SER A 38 2.64 11.99 1.65
C SER A 38 2.36 12.98 0.51
N MET A 39 2.08 12.48 -0.69
CA MET A 39 1.76 13.27 -1.88
C MET A 39 0.85 12.49 -2.83
N GLY A 40 0.31 13.17 -3.83
CA GLY A 40 -0.60 12.60 -4.81
C GLY A 40 -2.04 13.04 -4.59
N PRO A 41 -3.01 12.39 -5.25
CA PRO A 41 -4.40 12.80 -5.22
C PRO A 41 -5.08 12.38 -3.90
N VAL A 42 -6.22 12.99 -3.59
CA VAL A 42 -7.05 12.62 -2.42
C VAL A 42 -7.80 11.31 -2.65
N SER A 43 -8.09 10.99 -3.91
CA SER A 43 -8.77 9.79 -4.40
C SER A 43 -8.12 9.42 -5.75
N ILE A 44 -8.12 8.14 -6.12
CA ILE A 44 -7.60 7.70 -7.43
C ILE A 44 -8.81 7.31 -8.26
N GLU A 45 -9.15 8.12 -9.26
CA GLU A 45 -10.41 8.02 -10.02
C GLU A 45 -10.17 7.86 -11.53
N GLY A 46 -8.94 7.50 -11.91
CA GLY A 46 -8.55 7.13 -13.26
C GLY A 46 -7.07 7.34 -13.54
N TYR A 47 -6.68 7.14 -14.80
CA TYR A 47 -5.28 7.13 -15.24
C TYR A 47 -4.49 8.40 -14.91
N TYR A 48 -5.14 9.56 -14.89
CA TYR A 48 -4.47 10.81 -14.51
C TYR A 48 -4.03 10.75 -13.05
N ASP A 49 -4.94 10.39 -12.14
CA ASP A 49 -4.68 10.32 -10.71
C ASP A 49 -3.64 9.25 -10.37
N GLU A 50 -3.70 8.11 -11.06
CA GLU A 50 -2.72 7.02 -10.92
C GLU A 50 -1.29 7.53 -11.09
N VAL A 51 -1.02 8.28 -12.16
CA VAL A 51 0.32 8.81 -12.46
C VAL A 51 0.84 9.70 -11.32
N PHE A 52 -0.03 10.46 -10.65
CA PHE A 52 0.36 11.31 -9.51
C PHE A 52 0.41 10.58 -8.17
N ALA A 53 -0.23 9.42 -8.04
CA ALA A 53 -0.19 8.61 -6.83
C ALA A 53 1.11 7.80 -6.71
N VAL A 54 1.67 7.33 -7.83
CA VAL A 54 2.85 6.44 -7.84
C VAL A 54 4.07 7.02 -7.09
N PRO A 55 4.50 8.29 -7.27
CA PRO A 55 5.69 8.79 -6.57
C PRO A 55 5.54 8.76 -5.04
N GLY A 56 4.37 9.13 -4.52
CA GLY A 56 4.12 9.11 -3.07
C GLY A 56 4.07 7.70 -2.50
N LEU A 57 3.42 6.77 -3.22
CA LEU A 57 3.43 5.35 -2.92
C LEU A 57 4.86 4.80 -2.81
N LEU A 58 5.71 5.04 -3.80
CA LEU A 58 7.08 4.52 -3.82
C LEU A 58 7.95 5.11 -2.69
N VAL A 59 7.74 6.38 -2.34
CA VAL A 59 8.43 7.03 -1.20
C VAL A 59 8.04 6.35 0.12
N GLU A 60 6.75 6.12 0.36
CA GLU A 60 6.31 5.47 1.60
C GLU A 60 6.71 3.98 1.65
N LEU A 61 6.70 3.29 0.51
CA LEU A 61 7.23 1.93 0.39
C LEU A 61 8.70 1.86 0.80
N ALA A 62 9.56 2.70 0.21
CA ALA A 62 10.99 2.73 0.51
C ALA A 62 11.27 3.08 1.99
N LYS A 63 10.49 3.99 2.58
CA LYS A 63 10.58 4.31 4.01
C LYS A 63 10.19 3.11 4.88
N GLY A 64 9.09 2.44 4.55
CA GLY A 64 8.58 1.28 5.29
C GLY A 64 9.52 0.08 5.20
N GLU A 65 10.07 -0.21 4.02
CA GLU A 65 11.11 -1.23 3.83
C GLU A 65 12.36 -0.91 4.67
N LYS A 66 12.87 0.33 4.62
CA LYS A 66 14.00 0.76 5.46
C LYS A 66 13.69 0.67 6.96
N ALA A 67 12.43 0.79 7.35
CA ALA A 67 11.97 0.63 8.72
C ALA A 67 11.79 -0.85 9.14
N GLY A 68 12.09 -1.81 8.25
CA GLY A 68 12.05 -3.24 8.52
C GLY A 68 10.69 -3.89 8.27
N ALA A 69 9.94 -3.44 7.27
CA ALA A 69 8.80 -4.20 6.77
C ALA A 69 9.28 -5.48 6.06
N ASP A 70 8.62 -6.60 6.33
CA ASP A 70 8.93 -7.90 5.72
C ASP A 70 8.19 -8.09 4.37
N ALA A 71 7.06 -7.38 4.18
CA ALA A 71 6.26 -7.35 2.97
C ALA A 71 5.44 -6.05 2.91
N ALA A 72 4.95 -5.70 1.71
CA ALA A 72 4.11 -4.54 1.48
C ALA A 72 2.83 -4.86 0.70
N ILE A 73 1.77 -4.13 1.01
CA ILE A 73 0.47 -4.17 0.33
C ILE A 73 0.16 -2.78 -0.23
N ILE A 74 -0.29 -2.73 -1.48
CA ILE A 74 -0.82 -1.51 -2.11
C ILE A 74 -2.33 -1.49 -1.94
N ALA A 75 -2.85 -0.55 -1.14
CA ALA A 75 -4.26 -0.44 -0.83
C ALA A 75 -5.03 0.44 -1.84
N CYS A 76 -4.98 0.05 -3.11
CA CYS A 76 -5.78 0.63 -4.18
C CYS A 76 -6.20 -0.49 -5.13
N PHE A 77 -7.48 -0.53 -5.51
CA PHE A 77 -8.03 -1.63 -6.29
C PHE A 77 -7.58 -1.64 -7.76
N ASP A 78 -6.97 -0.56 -8.24
CA ASP A 78 -6.32 -0.58 -9.56
C ASP A 78 -4.89 -1.12 -9.49
N ASP A 79 -4.43 -1.54 -8.30
CA ASP A 79 -3.05 -1.94 -8.01
C ASP A 79 -2.03 -0.91 -8.50
N THR A 80 -2.39 0.37 -8.37
CA THR A 80 -1.63 1.51 -8.91
C THR A 80 -0.16 1.43 -8.52
N GLY A 81 0.71 1.34 -9.53
CA GLY A 81 2.16 1.32 -9.33
C GLY A 81 2.74 -0.01 -8.84
N LEU A 82 1.98 -1.12 -8.84
CA LEU A 82 2.46 -2.43 -8.37
C LEU A 82 3.75 -2.90 -9.03
N ASP A 83 3.84 -2.85 -10.36
CA ASP A 83 5.05 -3.28 -11.06
C ASP A 83 6.25 -2.38 -10.74
N ALA A 84 6.03 -1.08 -10.61
CA ALA A 84 7.08 -0.14 -10.20
C ALA A 84 7.53 -0.39 -8.75
N ALA A 85 6.59 -0.71 -7.85
CA ALA A 85 6.87 -1.06 -6.47
C ALA A 85 7.67 -2.37 -6.37
N ARG A 86 7.32 -3.39 -7.17
CA ARG A 86 8.06 -4.65 -7.27
C ARG A 86 9.46 -4.47 -7.85
N ALA A 87 9.63 -3.54 -8.79
CA ALA A 87 10.94 -3.21 -9.34
C ALA A 87 11.83 -2.44 -8.36
N LEU A 88 11.23 -1.68 -7.43
CA LEU A 88 11.94 -0.88 -6.43
C LEU A 88 12.31 -1.67 -5.17
N ALA A 89 11.36 -2.44 -4.62
CA ALA A 89 11.48 -3.06 -3.32
C ALA A 89 12.21 -4.41 -3.37
N ASN A 90 12.92 -4.75 -2.28
CA ASN A 90 13.54 -6.08 -2.12
C ASN A 90 12.66 -7.05 -1.32
N ILE A 91 11.45 -6.62 -0.97
CA ILE A 91 10.45 -7.39 -0.23
C ILE A 91 9.22 -7.68 -1.11
N PRO A 92 8.42 -8.72 -0.82
CA PRO A 92 7.20 -8.98 -1.57
C PRO A 92 6.24 -7.79 -1.53
N VAL A 93 5.73 -7.41 -2.71
CA VAL A 93 4.69 -6.38 -2.86
C VAL A 93 3.47 -6.98 -3.54
N ILE A 94 2.31 -6.82 -2.91
CA ILE A 94 1.03 -7.38 -3.34
C ILE A 94 0.01 -6.25 -3.54
N GLY A 95 -0.71 -6.28 -4.65
CA GLY A 95 -1.87 -5.43 -4.89
C GLY A 95 -3.15 -6.04 -4.31
N ILE A 96 -4.07 -5.22 -3.80
CA ILE A 96 -5.32 -5.75 -3.24
C ILE A 96 -6.27 -6.31 -4.30
N CYS A 97 -6.19 -5.87 -5.56
CA CYS A 97 -7.02 -6.42 -6.63
C CYS A 97 -6.49 -7.77 -7.09
N GLU A 98 -5.19 -7.86 -7.40
CA GLU A 98 -4.50 -9.13 -7.66
C GLU A 98 -4.80 -10.16 -6.56
N ALA A 99 -4.69 -9.79 -5.28
CA ALA A 99 -5.02 -10.67 -4.16
C ALA A 99 -6.51 -11.07 -4.11
N ALA A 100 -7.43 -10.15 -4.44
CA ALA A 100 -8.86 -10.43 -4.40
C ALA A 100 -9.32 -11.37 -5.53
N VAL A 101 -8.68 -11.32 -6.71
CA VAL A 101 -9.10 -12.09 -7.89
C VAL A 101 -8.29 -13.37 -8.12
N SER A 102 -7.16 -13.53 -7.44
CA SER A 102 -6.32 -14.74 -7.50
C SER A 102 -6.74 -15.85 -6.53
N ALA A 103 -7.73 -15.59 -5.68
CA ALA A 103 -8.26 -16.53 -4.69
C ALA A 103 -9.09 -17.68 -5.30
#